data_AF-A0A0B0D6C0-F1
#
_entry.id   AF-A0A0B0D6C0-F1
#
_cell.length_a   1.000
_cell.length_b   1.000
_cell.length_c   1.000
_cell.angle_alpha   90.00
_cell.angle_beta   90.00
_cell.angle_gamma   90.00
#
_symmetry.space_group_name_H-M   'P 1'
#
loop_
_entity.id
_entity.type
_entity.pdbx_description
1 polymer ?
#
loop_
_entity_poly.entity_id
_entity_poly.type
_entity_poly.pdbx_seq_one_letter_code
_entity_poly.pdbx_strand_id
1 'polypeptide(L)' 'MSRFYRYRLPPWCRTWLIVIETALLPIMIFQALRTIFWPTTFDIFLLGIIIGVFIAFKYKWF' A
#
# COMPACT_ATOMS: atom_id res chain seq x y z
N MET A 1 -1.22 -17.30 -8.44
CA MET A 1 0.01 -18.09 -8.15
C MET A 1 0.99 -17.29 -7.27
N SER A 2 0.62 -16.81 -6.08
CA SER A 2 1.52 -15.95 -5.25
C SER A 2 1.81 -16.49 -3.85
N ARG A 3 1.25 -17.66 -3.51
CA ARG A 3 1.45 -18.29 -2.19
C ARG A 3 2.91 -18.67 -1.92
N PHE A 4 3.74 -18.77 -2.97
CA PHE A 4 5.09 -19.32 -2.91
C PHE A 4 6.23 -18.29 -2.74
N TYR A 5 6.00 -16.98 -2.94
CA TYR A 5 7.07 -15.98 -2.78
C TYR A 5 7.28 -15.56 -1.32
N ARG A 6 6.20 -15.41 -0.54
CA ARG A 6 6.24 -14.95 0.86
C ARG A 6 6.95 -15.91 1.82
N TYR A 7 7.18 -17.18 1.45
CA TYR A 7 7.91 -18.15 2.28
C TYR A 7 9.37 -18.36 1.85
N ARG A 8 9.78 -17.85 0.68
CA ARG A 8 11.17 -17.88 0.21
C ARG A 8 11.93 -16.57 0.43
N LEU A 9 11.23 -15.51 0.83
CA LEU A 9 11.85 -14.23 1.15
C LEU A 9 12.59 -14.29 2.49
N PRO A 10 13.78 -13.68 2.58
CA PRO A 10 14.53 -13.60 3.83
C PRO A 10 13.70 -12.86 4.90
N PRO A 11 13.88 -13.21 6.20
CA PRO A 11 13.05 -12.70 7.29
C PRO A 11 13.02 -11.16 7.36
N TRP A 12 14.11 -10.51 6.98
CA TRP A 12 14.22 -9.06 6.88
C TRP A 12 13.22 -8.45 5.88
N CYS A 13 13.14 -8.98 4.65
CA CYS A 13 12.18 -8.50 3.64
C CYS A 13 10.74 -8.71 4.09
N ARG A 14 10.45 -9.79 4.83
CA ARG A 14 9.14 -10.03 5.43
C ARG A 14 8.75 -8.96 6.43
N THR A 15 9.67 -8.54 7.30
CA THR A 15 9.42 -7.48 8.28
C THR A 15 9.14 -6.16 7.59
N TRP A 16 9.93 -5.79 6.58
CA TRP A 16 9.68 -4.59 5.78
C TRP A 16 8.33 -4.60 5.10
N LEU A 17 7.90 -5.73 4.54
CA LEU A 17 6.57 -5.88 3.95
C LEU A 17 5.45 -5.65 4.96
N ILE A 18 5.58 -6.20 6.17
CA ILE A 18 4.58 -6.03 7.25
C ILE A 18 4.55 -4.58 7.72
N VAL A 19 5.72 -3.93 7.86
CA VAL A 19 5.83 -2.52 8.24
C VAL A 19 5.18 -1.63 7.17
N ILE A 20 5.46 -1.87 5.89
CA ILE A 20 4.86 -1.13 4.78
C ILE A 20 3.35 -1.36 4.71
N GLU A 21 2.87 -2.59 4.88
CA GLU A 21 1.44 -2.93 4.91
C GLU A 21 0.71 -2.19 6.05
N THR A 22 1.33 -2.14 7.23
CA THR A 22 0.77 -1.47 8.41
C THR A 22 0.81 0.05 8.29
N ALA A 23 1.87 0.62 7.71
CA ALA A 23 2.03 2.06 7.51
C ALA A 23 1.22 2.61 6.32
N LEU A 24 0.93 1.80 5.30
CA LEU A 24 0.12 2.18 4.14
C LEU A 24 -1.30 2.59 4.52
N LEU A 25 -1.90 1.89 5.50
CA LEU A 25 -3.27 2.19 5.96
C LEU A 25 -3.44 3.61 6.50
N PRO A 26 -2.67 4.08 7.51
CA PRO A 26 -2.80 5.44 8.01
C PRO A 26 -2.43 6.47 6.93
N ILE A 27 -1.40 6.22 6.11
CA ILE A 27 -1.02 7.11 5.00
C ILE A 27 -2.19 7.30 4.02
N MET A 28 -2.84 6.21 3.62
CA MET A 28 -3.98 6.25 2.71
C MET A 28 -5.17 7.01 3.33
N ILE A 29 -5.43 6.85 4.64
CA ILE A 29 -6.50 7.58 5.35
C ILE A 29 -6.19 9.08 5.38
N PHE A 30 -4.98 9.47 5.79
CA PHE A 30 -4.57 10.88 5.79
C PHE A 30 -4.67 11.51 4.41
N GLN A 31 -4.29 10.76 3.37
CA GLN A 31 -4.32 11.26 2.01
C GLN A 31 -5.73 11.34 1.43
N ALA A 32 -6.61 10.40 1.80
CA ALA A 32 -8.03 10.47 1.48
C ALA A 32 -8.69 11.69 2.13
N LEU A 33 -8.42 11.94 3.42
CA LEU A 33 -8.90 13.14 4.13
C LEU A 33 -8.42 14.41 3.43
N ARG A 34 -7.13 14.50 3.11
CA ARG A 34 -6.56 15.66 2.41
C ARG A 34 -7.20 15.88 1.04
N THR A 35 -7.56 14.80 0.35
CA THR A 35 -8.24 14.87 -0.95
C THR A 35 -9.69 15.32 -0.82
N ILE A 36 -10.39 14.97 0.25
CA ILE A 36 -11.75 15.42 0.53
C ILE A 36 -11.77 16.93 0.87
N PHE A 37 -10.80 17.42 1.65
CA PHE A 37 -10.73 18.84 2.04
C PHE A 37 -10.14 19.74 0.94
N TRP A 38 -9.15 19.25 0.18
CA TRP A 38 -8.48 20.02 -0.86
C TRP A 38 -8.11 19.12 -2.05
N PRO A 39 -9.10 18.82 -2.92
CA PRO A 39 -8.86 17.94 -4.06
C PRO A 39 -7.97 18.65 -5.07
N THR A 40 -6.71 18.21 -5.18
CA THR A 40 -5.88 18.53 -6.35
C THR A 40 -5.82 17.31 -7.26
N THR A 41 -5.68 17.56 -8.56
CA THR A 41 -5.52 16.50 -9.57
C THR A 41 -4.33 15.59 -9.25
N PHE A 42 -3.26 16.17 -8.67
CA PHE A 42 -2.08 15.42 -8.26
C PHE A 42 -2.36 14.48 -7.08
N ASP A 43 -3.14 14.91 -6.09
CA ASP A 43 -3.48 14.06 -4.93
C ASP A 43 -4.39 12.89 -5.29
N ILE A 44 -5.33 13.12 -6.21
CA ILE A 44 -6.23 12.07 -6.72
C ILE A 44 -5.44 11.03 -7.51
N PHE A 45 -4.48 11.47 -8.33
CA PHE A 45 -3.57 10.59 -9.05
C PHE A 45 -2.68 9.77 -8.09
N LEU A 46 -2.11 10.43 -7.07
CA LEU A 46 -1.27 9.75 -6.07
C LEU A 46 -2.06 8.74 -5.23
N LEU A 47 -3.30 9.08 -4.83
CA LEU A 47 -4.21 8.17 -4.14
C LEU A 47 -4.52 6.94 -4.98
N GLY A 48 -4.80 7.10 -6.27
CA GLY A 48 -5.06 5.98 -7.17
C GLY A 48 -3.89 4.99 -7.22
N ILE A 49 -2.66 5.50 -7.26
CA ILE A 49 -1.44 4.67 -7.21
C ILE A 49 -1.33 3.95 -5.86
N ILE A 50 -1.53 4.66 -4.75
CA ILE A 50 -1.41 4.10 -3.40
C ILE A 50 -2.46 3.02 -3.14
N ILE A 51 -3.70 3.23 -3.60
CA ILE A 51 -4.77 2.24 -3.55
C ILE A 51 -4.41 1.02 -4.42
N GLY A 52 -3.88 1.23 -5.63
CA GLY A 52 -3.42 0.14 -6.49
C GLY A 52 -2.32 -0.71 -5.85
N VAL A 53 -1.33 -0.07 -5.22
CA VAL A 53 -0.27 -0.74 -4.46
C VAL A 53 -0.83 -1.46 -3.22
N PHE A 54 -1.74 -0.83 -2.50
CA PHE A 54 -2.40 -1.42 -1.33
C PHE A 54 -3.19 -2.68 -1.71
N ILE A 55 -3.96 -2.64 -2.80
CA ILE A 55 -4.68 -3.79 -3.35
C ILE A 55 -3.69 -4.89 -3.78
N ALA A 56 -2.59 -4.53 -4.44
CA ALA A 56 -1.57 -5.50 -4.82
C ALA A 56 -0.98 -6.23 -3.59
N PHE A 57 -0.72 -5.52 -2.49
CA PHE A 57 -0.31 -6.14 -1.22
C PHE A 57 -1.43 -6.99 -0.59
N LYS A 58 -2.67 -6.49 -0.56
CA LYS A 58 -3.81 -7.15 0.07
C LYS A 58 -4.21 -8.45 -0.63
N TYR A 59 -4.16 -8.47 -1.97
CA TYR A 59 -4.36 -9.68 -2.78
C TYR A 59 -3.11 -10.55 -2.87
N LYS A 60 -2.02 -10.18 -2.17
CA LYS A 60 -0.72 -10.87 -2.19
C LYS A 60 -0.20 -11.02 -3.63
N TRP A 61 -0.44 -10.07 -4.52
CA TRP A 61 0.17 -10.10 -5.86
C TRP A 61 1.70 -9.96 -5.77
N PHE A 62 2.19 -9.37 -4.68
CA PHE A 62 3.57 -9.38 -4.22
C PHE A 62 3.79 -10.33 -3.03
#